data_AF-A0A932PH07-F1
#
_entry.id   AF-A0A932PH07-F1
#
_cell.length_a   1.000
_cell.length_b   1.000
_cell.length_c   1.000
_cell.angle_alpha   90.00
_cell.angle_beta   90.00
_cell.angle_gamma   90.00
#
_symmetry.space_group_name_H-M   'P 1'
#
loop_
_entity.id
_entity.type
_entity.pdbx_description
1 polymer ?
#
loop_
_entity_poly.entity_id
_entity_poly.type
_entity_poly.pdbx_seq_one_letter_code
_entity_poly.pdbx_strand_id
1 'polypeptide(L)'
;MSTQTVYTRPMKTVIFGFLGFTVAAMALAFSQKLGFLDAAVVKRGMGLILGITVVITGNFLPKTRPLNAPGVNPSGAAAAAERFAGWILVMVGIAYVALFSFAPLDRARTISAVLGISAMVLIAANWAWLVRGALLGRRETSEDTAPEKAFLMEKRRLIVPLLFAFFYTLATACTVFLLHDRQQIDEVSWWLFLGFWLVYAFLMVVLEPKRCAK
;
A
#
# COMPACT_ATOMS: atom_id res chain seq x y z
N MET A 1 3.64 -19.60 30.76
CA MET A 1 3.74 -20.49 29.58
C MET A 1 2.46 -20.35 28.77
N SER A 2 2.58 -20.11 27.45
CA SER A 2 1.53 -19.94 26.42
C SER A 2 0.78 -18.59 26.32
N THR A 3 1.40 -17.61 25.64
CA THR A 3 0.74 -16.40 25.10
C THR A 3 1.19 -16.14 23.66
N GLN A 4 1.00 -17.12 22.76
CA GLN A 4 1.38 -17.00 21.34
C GLN A 4 0.28 -17.28 20.30
N THR A 5 -1.00 -17.32 20.68
CA THR A 5 -2.07 -17.73 19.75
C THR A 5 -2.82 -16.59 19.04
N VAL A 6 -2.49 -15.31 19.25
CA VAL A 6 -3.34 -14.20 18.76
C VAL A 6 -2.91 -13.60 17.41
N TYR A 7 -1.68 -13.84 16.94
CA TYR A 7 -1.14 -13.11 15.76
C TYR A 7 -1.44 -13.72 14.38
N THR A 8 -2.01 -14.92 14.28
CA THR A 8 -2.14 -15.66 13.00
C THR A 8 -3.43 -15.40 12.22
N ARG A 9 -4.46 -14.79 12.83
CA ARG A 9 -5.75 -14.56 12.16
C ARG A 9 -5.75 -13.48 11.06
N PRO A 10 -5.11 -12.30 11.22
CA PRO A 10 -5.27 -11.23 10.24
C PRO A 10 -4.58 -11.53 8.89
N MET A 11 -3.47 -12.28 8.92
CA MET A 11 -2.69 -12.54 7.70
C MET A 11 -3.42 -13.46 6.73
N LYS A 12 -4.14 -14.47 7.23
CA LYS A 12 -4.96 -15.36 6.39
C LYS A 12 -6.06 -14.58 5.66
N THR A 13 -6.73 -13.66 6.34
CA THR A 13 -7.78 -12.83 5.72
C THR A 13 -7.25 -11.96 4.59
N VAL A 14 -6.06 -11.37 4.74
CA VAL A 14 -5.42 -10.57 3.68
C VAL A 14 -5.07 -11.45 2.48
N ILE A 15 -4.49 -12.63 2.72
CA ILE A 15 -4.13 -13.58 1.65
C ILE A 15 -5.37 -14.05 0.89
N PHE A 16 -6.44 -14.46 1.59
CA PHE A 16 -7.69 -14.86 0.94
C PHE A 16 -8.37 -13.71 0.19
N GLY A 17 -8.28 -12.47 0.71
CA GLY A 17 -8.77 -11.29 0.03
C GLY A 17 -8.03 -11.00 -1.28
N PHE A 18 -6.70 -11.09 -1.27
CA PHE A 18 -5.89 -10.93 -2.47
C PHE A 18 -6.13 -12.03 -3.51
N LEU A 19 -6.25 -13.28 -3.04
CA LEU A 19 -6.57 -14.41 -3.91
C LEU A 19 -7.95 -14.24 -4.56
N GLY A 20 -8.96 -13.86 -3.76
CA GLY A 20 -10.32 -13.58 -4.26
C GLY A 20 -10.35 -12.44 -5.28
N PHE A 21 -9.60 -11.36 -5.01
CA PHE A 21 -9.40 -10.26 -5.97
C PHE A 21 -8.83 -10.75 -7.31
N THR A 22 -7.75 -11.54 -7.25
CA THR A 22 -7.05 -12.02 -8.44
C THR A 22 -7.95 -12.92 -9.27
N VAL A 23 -8.69 -13.83 -8.63
CA VAL A 23 -9.66 -14.70 -9.31
C VAL A 23 -10.79 -13.90 -9.94
N ALA A 24 -11.34 -12.90 -9.24
CA ALA A 24 -12.40 -12.05 -9.78
C ALA A 24 -11.93 -11.22 -10.99
N ALA A 25 -10.73 -10.66 -10.92
CA ALA A 25 -10.12 -9.93 -12.03
C ALA A 25 -9.87 -10.83 -13.25
N MET A 26 -9.34 -12.04 -13.02
CA MET A 26 -9.16 -13.04 -14.08
C MET A 26 -10.49 -13.44 -14.72
N ALA A 27 -11.53 -13.69 -13.92
CA ALA A 27 -12.85 -14.05 -14.42
C ALA A 27 -13.42 -12.96 -15.33
N LEU A 28 -13.36 -11.69 -14.92
CA LEU A 28 -13.80 -10.55 -15.73
C LEU A 28 -13.02 -10.44 -17.05
N ALA A 29 -11.69 -10.57 -17.00
CA ALA A 29 -10.84 -10.52 -18.19
C ALA A 29 -11.14 -11.69 -19.15
N PHE A 30 -11.43 -12.88 -18.62
CA PHE A 30 -11.78 -14.05 -19.42
C PHE A 30 -13.17 -13.91 -20.05
N SER A 31 -14.16 -13.44 -19.31
CA SER A 31 -15.50 -13.14 -19.83
C SER A 31 -15.47 -12.10 -20.96
N GLN A 32 -14.57 -11.12 -20.90
CA GLN A 32 -14.36 -10.18 -22.00
C GLN A 32 -13.85 -10.87 -23.27
N LYS A 33 -12.85 -11.77 -23.13
CA LYS A 33 -12.28 -12.49 -24.27
C LYS A 33 -13.27 -13.41 -24.97
N LEU A 34 -14.23 -13.96 -24.22
CA LEU A 34 -15.31 -14.78 -24.76
C LEU A 34 -16.44 -13.97 -25.40
N GLY A 35 -16.39 -12.63 -25.33
CA GLY A 35 -17.43 -11.76 -25.87
C GLY A 35 -18.71 -11.72 -25.04
N PHE A 36 -18.72 -12.28 -23.84
CA PHE A 36 -19.90 -12.26 -22.96
C PHE A 36 -20.15 -10.88 -22.33
N LEU A 37 -19.11 -10.08 -22.14
CA LEU A 37 -19.19 -8.78 -21.51
C LEU A 37 -18.59 -7.69 -22.41
N ASP A 38 -19.29 -6.57 -22.48
CA ASP A 38 -18.77 -5.37 -23.11
C ASP A 38 -17.55 -4.82 -22.35
N ALA A 39 -16.61 -4.23 -23.09
CA ALA A 39 -15.39 -3.65 -22.53
C ALA A 39 -15.69 -2.55 -21.50
N ALA A 40 -16.80 -1.83 -21.64
CA ALA A 40 -17.21 -0.82 -20.65
C ALA A 40 -17.56 -1.48 -19.30
N VAL A 41 -18.30 -2.59 -19.31
CA VAL A 41 -18.73 -3.31 -18.11
C VAL A 41 -17.52 -3.88 -17.38
N VAL A 42 -16.58 -4.47 -18.11
CA VAL A 42 -15.34 -5.04 -17.53
C VAL A 42 -14.50 -3.96 -16.85
N LYS A 43 -14.34 -2.80 -17.50
CA LYS A 43 -13.60 -1.66 -16.92
C LYS A 43 -14.26 -1.11 -15.67
N ARG A 44 -15.60 -1.03 -15.63
CA ARG A 44 -16.34 -0.67 -14.42
C ARG A 44 -16.13 -1.70 -13.32
N GLY A 45 -16.27 -2.98 -13.65
CA GLY A 45 -16.06 -4.09 -12.71
C GLY A 45 -14.68 -4.03 -12.07
N MET A 46 -13.63 -3.82 -12.85
CA MET A 46 -12.26 -3.68 -12.33
C MET A 46 -12.11 -2.48 -11.39
N GLY A 47 -12.67 -1.32 -11.74
CA GLY A 47 -12.64 -0.13 -10.88
C GLY A 47 -13.38 -0.33 -9.55
N LEU A 48 -14.53 -1.02 -9.59
CA LEU A 48 -15.31 -1.37 -8.38
C LEU A 48 -14.52 -2.32 -7.48
N ILE A 49 -13.98 -3.40 -8.05
CA ILE A 49 -13.19 -4.38 -7.32
C ILE A 49 -11.99 -3.69 -6.66
N LEU A 50 -11.27 -2.84 -7.41
CA LEU A 50 -10.12 -2.10 -6.89
C LEU A 50 -10.52 -1.16 -5.74
N GLY A 51 -11.63 -0.43 -5.89
CA GLY A 51 -12.17 0.40 -4.82
C GLY A 51 -12.50 -0.40 -3.55
N ILE A 52 -13.18 -1.55 -3.69
CA ILE A 52 -13.51 -2.44 -2.57
C ILE A 52 -12.24 -2.95 -1.90
N THR A 53 -11.24 -3.40 -2.67
CA THR A 53 -9.96 -3.87 -2.11
C THR A 53 -9.25 -2.76 -1.33
N VAL A 54 -9.30 -1.52 -1.81
CA VAL A 54 -8.74 -0.36 -1.12
C VAL A 54 -9.48 -0.08 0.20
N VAL A 55 -10.82 -0.17 0.21
CA VAL A 55 -11.62 -0.04 1.46
C VAL A 55 -11.23 -1.10 2.48
N ILE A 56 -11.18 -2.37 2.06
CA ILE A 56 -10.79 -3.48 2.93
C ILE A 56 -9.39 -3.22 3.48
N THR A 57 -8.44 -2.89 2.61
CA THR A 57 -7.05 -2.63 3.01
C THR A 57 -6.94 -1.50 4.02
N GLY A 58 -7.62 -0.37 3.77
CA GLY A 58 -7.64 0.77 4.68
C GLY A 58 -8.21 0.42 6.06
N ASN A 59 -9.25 -0.42 6.12
CA ASN A 59 -9.84 -0.88 7.38
C ASN A 59 -8.94 -1.87 8.14
N PHE A 60 -8.15 -2.67 7.42
CA PHE A 60 -7.23 -3.64 8.03
C PHE A 60 -5.89 -3.02 8.44
N LEU A 61 -5.43 -1.96 7.77
CA LEU A 61 -4.15 -1.28 8.05
C LEU A 61 -3.95 -0.91 9.53
N PRO A 62 -4.90 -0.25 10.24
CA PRO A 62 -4.71 0.08 11.65
C PRO A 62 -4.82 -1.13 12.58
N LYS A 63 -5.35 -2.26 12.09
CA LYS A 63 -5.50 -3.51 12.88
C LYS A 63 -4.24 -4.36 12.82
N THR A 64 -3.53 -4.34 11.68
CA THR A 64 -2.25 -5.05 11.54
C THR A 64 -1.11 -4.32 12.25
N ARG A 65 -1.31 -3.05 12.61
CA ARG A 65 -0.36 -2.21 13.37
C ARG A 65 1.10 -2.38 12.88
N PRO A 66 1.36 -2.25 11.58
CA PRO A 66 2.69 -2.48 11.01
C PRO A 66 3.78 -1.68 11.70
N LEU A 67 3.48 -0.50 12.26
CA LEU A 67 4.40 0.37 13.00
C LEU A 67 4.59 -0.04 14.47
N ASN A 68 3.66 -0.76 15.13
CA ASN A 68 3.76 -1.07 16.58
C ASN A 68 4.44 -2.40 16.90
N ALA A 69 5.53 -2.36 17.65
CA ALA A 69 6.26 -3.56 18.09
C ALA A 69 5.35 -4.45 18.96
N PRO A 70 5.36 -5.79 18.79
CA PRO A 70 4.69 -6.68 19.74
C PRO A 70 5.24 -6.43 21.16
N GLY A 71 4.37 -6.05 22.10
CA GLY A 71 4.74 -5.85 23.51
C GLY A 71 5.21 -4.44 23.89
N VAL A 72 5.34 -3.51 22.95
CA VAL A 72 5.65 -2.09 23.27
C VAL A 72 4.37 -1.27 23.13
N ASN A 73 4.01 -0.53 24.17
CA ASN A 73 2.90 0.42 24.10
C ASN A 73 3.23 1.43 22.98
N PRO A 74 2.41 1.52 21.93
CA PRO A 74 2.72 2.37 20.81
C PRO A 74 2.71 3.84 21.26
N SER A 75 3.67 4.62 20.78
CA SER A 75 3.57 6.07 20.90
C SER A 75 2.27 6.50 20.22
N GLY A 76 1.45 7.30 20.91
CA GLY A 76 0.12 7.69 20.42
C GLY A 76 0.16 8.27 19.00
N ALA A 77 1.27 8.90 18.62
CA ALA A 77 1.52 9.47 17.31
C ALA A 77 1.62 8.42 16.18
N ALA A 78 2.30 7.29 16.39
CA ALA A 78 2.43 6.24 15.36
C ALA A 78 1.09 5.54 15.09
N ALA A 79 0.36 5.20 16.16
CA ALA A 79 -0.98 4.60 16.03
C ALA A 79 -1.99 5.57 15.40
N ALA A 80 -1.88 6.88 15.67
CA ALA A 80 -2.68 7.90 15.02
C ALA A 80 -2.38 7.98 13.51
N ALA A 81 -1.12 7.86 13.12
CA ALA A 81 -0.68 7.87 11.71
C ALA A 81 -1.26 6.72 10.89
N GLU A 82 -1.25 5.50 11.46
CA GLU A 82 -1.81 4.31 10.82
C GLU A 82 -3.32 4.43 10.65
N ARG A 83 -4.02 4.96 11.68
CA ARG A 83 -5.44 5.24 11.60
C ARG A 83 -5.75 6.27 10.53
N PHE A 84 -4.98 7.36 10.48
CA PHE A 84 -5.12 8.37 9.44
C PHE A 84 -4.97 7.77 8.04
N ALA A 85 -3.92 6.98 7.82
CA ALA A 85 -3.71 6.29 6.55
C ALA A 85 -4.85 5.33 6.20
N GLY A 86 -5.33 4.56 7.18
CA GLY A 86 -6.48 3.67 7.02
C GLY A 86 -7.76 4.42 6.64
N TRP A 87 -8.05 5.55 7.30
CA TRP A 87 -9.21 6.40 7.00
C TRP A 87 -9.14 6.99 5.59
N ILE A 88 -7.99 7.54 5.20
CA ILE A 88 -7.80 8.09 3.85
C ILE A 88 -8.02 7.00 2.79
N LEU A 89 -7.44 5.82 2.98
CA LEU A 89 -7.65 4.67 2.09
C LEU A 89 -9.13 4.27 2.01
N VAL A 90 -9.84 4.19 3.13
CA VAL A 90 -11.28 3.86 3.12
C VAL A 90 -12.09 4.91 2.36
N MET A 91 -11.86 6.20 2.61
CA MET A 91 -12.57 7.28 1.93
C MET A 91 -12.31 7.26 0.42
N VAL A 92 -11.06 7.04 0.02
CA VAL A 92 -10.64 6.92 -1.39
C VAL A 92 -11.26 5.69 -2.05
N GLY A 93 -11.28 4.54 -1.36
CA GLY A 93 -11.89 3.32 -1.86
C GLY A 93 -13.40 3.47 -2.08
N ILE A 94 -14.11 4.12 -1.15
CA ILE A 94 -15.54 4.43 -1.29
C ILE A 94 -15.76 5.37 -2.48
N ALA A 95 -14.95 6.42 -2.61
CA ALA A 95 -15.01 7.33 -3.73
C ALA A 95 -14.76 6.61 -5.07
N TYR A 96 -13.81 5.68 -5.13
CA TYR A 96 -13.59 4.81 -6.29
C TYR A 96 -14.84 4.01 -6.64
N VAL A 97 -15.46 3.35 -5.67
CA VAL A 97 -16.68 2.55 -5.90
C VAL A 97 -17.81 3.43 -6.43
N ALA A 98 -18.04 4.60 -5.82
CA ALA A 98 -19.07 5.53 -6.27
C ALA A 98 -18.79 6.04 -7.69
N LEU A 99 -17.54 6.40 -7.96
CA LEU A 99 -17.14 6.95 -9.25
C LEU A 99 -17.30 5.92 -10.39
N PHE A 100 -16.89 4.67 -10.19
CA PHE A 100 -17.05 3.63 -11.22
C PHE A 100 -18.48 3.09 -11.33
N SER A 101 -19.31 3.28 -10.30
CA SER A 101 -20.74 2.98 -10.35
C SER A 101 -21.51 4.02 -11.16
N PHE A 102 -21.28 5.31 -10.89
CA PHE A 102 -22.17 6.37 -11.37
C PHE A 102 -21.57 7.28 -12.44
N ALA A 103 -20.24 7.46 -12.49
CA ALA A 103 -19.64 8.40 -13.42
C ALA A 103 -19.41 7.80 -14.81
N PRO A 104 -19.37 8.63 -15.87
CA PRO A 104 -18.90 8.23 -17.19
C PRO A 104 -17.47 7.67 -17.10
N LEU A 105 -17.18 6.60 -17.82
CA LEU A 105 -15.92 5.86 -17.71
C LEU A 105 -14.68 6.72 -17.93
N ASP A 106 -14.71 7.66 -18.87
CA ASP A 106 -13.55 8.50 -19.19
C ASP A 106 -13.20 9.46 -18.04
N ARG A 107 -14.23 10.03 -17.41
CA ARG A 107 -14.06 10.86 -16.22
C ARG A 107 -13.70 10.02 -14.99
N ALA A 108 -14.31 8.85 -14.85
CA ALA A 108 -14.05 7.96 -13.73
C ALA A 108 -12.56 7.58 -13.65
N ARG A 109 -11.94 7.24 -14.78
CA ARG A 109 -10.51 6.91 -14.82
C ARG A 109 -9.65 8.08 -14.34
N THR A 110 -9.84 9.24 -14.96
CA THR A 110 -9.03 10.43 -14.69
C THR A 110 -9.16 10.89 -13.23
N ILE A 111 -10.39 11.00 -12.73
CA ILE A 111 -10.66 11.43 -11.36
C ILE A 111 -10.11 10.41 -10.37
N SER A 112 -10.28 9.11 -10.63
CA SER A 112 -9.78 8.05 -9.74
C SER A 112 -8.26 8.07 -9.61
N ALA A 113 -7.53 8.27 -10.71
CA ALA A 113 -6.07 8.37 -10.70
C ALA A 113 -5.59 9.56 -9.84
N VAL A 114 -6.20 10.74 -10.03
CA VAL A 114 -5.89 11.93 -9.21
C VAL A 114 -6.20 11.66 -7.72
N LEU A 115 -7.32 11.00 -7.43
CA LEU A 115 -7.71 10.65 -6.07
C LEU A 115 -6.71 9.69 -5.42
N GLY A 116 -6.26 8.67 -6.15
CA GLY A 116 -5.28 7.69 -5.69
C GLY A 116 -3.92 8.35 -5.41
N ILE A 117 -3.43 9.17 -6.33
CA ILE A 117 -2.13 9.86 -6.18
C ILE A 117 -2.19 10.83 -5.00
N SER A 118 -3.23 11.67 -4.90
CA SER A 118 -3.37 12.63 -3.80
C SER A 118 -3.45 11.94 -2.43
N ALA A 119 -4.18 10.84 -2.33
CA ALA A 119 -4.23 10.03 -1.12
C ALA A 119 -2.85 9.53 -0.68
N MET A 120 -2.04 9.05 -1.63
CA MET A 120 -0.69 8.57 -1.33
C MET A 120 0.22 9.69 -0.87
N VAL A 121 0.17 10.85 -1.54
CA VAL A 121 0.94 12.02 -1.15
C VAL A 121 0.59 12.46 0.28
N LEU A 122 -0.71 12.48 0.63
CA LEU A 122 -1.16 12.81 1.98
C LEU A 122 -0.65 11.82 3.03
N ILE A 123 -0.72 10.52 2.76
CA ILE A 123 -0.24 9.48 3.68
C ILE A 123 1.28 9.59 3.87
N ALA A 124 2.02 9.73 2.76
CA ALA A 124 3.48 9.86 2.79
C ALA A 124 3.92 11.15 3.52
N ALA A 125 3.26 12.28 3.27
CA ALA A 125 3.53 13.55 3.93
C ALA A 125 3.28 13.45 5.45
N ASN A 126 2.17 12.83 5.86
CA ASN A 126 1.86 12.60 7.27
C ASN A 126 2.94 11.75 7.95
N TRP A 127 3.41 10.69 7.30
CA TRP A 127 4.46 9.83 7.87
C TRP A 127 5.84 10.50 7.88
N ALA A 128 6.18 11.26 6.84
CA ALA A 128 7.41 12.06 6.79
C ALA A 128 7.45 13.09 7.93
N TRP A 129 6.32 13.74 8.21
CA TRP A 129 6.18 14.68 9.32
C TRP A 129 6.47 14.00 10.68
N LEU A 130 5.90 12.81 10.90
CA LEU A 130 6.12 12.04 12.12
C LEU A 130 7.57 11.60 12.30
N VAL A 131 8.21 11.13 11.22
CA VAL A 131 9.62 10.75 11.25
C VAL A 131 10.49 11.98 11.57
N ARG A 132 10.17 13.15 11.01
CA ARG A 132 10.89 14.39 11.29
C ARG A 132 10.76 14.81 12.76
N GLY A 133 9.54 14.76 13.31
CA GLY A 133 9.31 15.05 14.74
C GLY A 133 10.07 14.10 15.66
N ALA A 134 10.08 12.80 15.34
CA ALA A 134 10.82 11.80 16.11
C ALA A 134 12.34 12.01 16.03
N LEU A 135 12.89 12.41 14.87
CA LEU A 135 14.32 12.68 14.72
C LEU A 135 14.77 13.93 15.48
N LEU A 136 13.93 14.97 15.50
CA LEU A 136 14.23 16.21 16.23
C LEU A 136 14.15 16.02 17.75
N GLY A 137 13.18 15.25 18.25
CA GLY A 137 13.03 14.97 19.69
C GLY A 137 14.06 13.99 20.27
N ARG A 138 14.68 13.14 19.44
CA ARG A 138 15.67 12.14 19.89
C ARG A 138 17.04 12.73 20.25
N ARG A 139 17.25 14.03 20.03
CA ARG A 139 18.54 14.69 20.33
C ARG A 139 18.76 14.95 21.82
N GLU A 140 17.72 14.85 22.66
CA GLU A 140 17.79 15.22 24.09
C GLU A 140 17.85 14.04 25.07
N THR A 141 17.41 12.84 24.69
CA THR A 141 17.39 11.66 25.59
C THR A 141 18.42 10.62 25.15
N SER A 142 19.70 10.97 25.33
CA SER A 142 20.84 10.11 25.01
C SER A 142 21.25 9.24 26.20
N GLU A 143 20.33 8.46 26.76
CA GLU A 143 20.65 7.48 27.79
C GLU A 143 19.62 6.33 27.77
N ASP A 144 19.59 5.54 26.68
CA ASP A 144 18.90 4.24 26.78
C ASP A 144 19.39 3.14 25.79
N THR A 145 19.18 1.94 26.30
CA THR A 145 19.73 0.59 26.08
C THR A 145 19.88 0.09 24.62
N ALA A 146 21.05 -0.48 24.32
CA ALA A 146 21.43 -1.08 23.04
C ALA A 146 20.49 -2.16 22.43
N PRO A 147 19.82 -3.05 23.21
CA PRO A 147 18.93 -4.07 22.63
C PRO A 147 17.65 -3.50 21.99
N GLU A 148 17.11 -2.39 22.51
CA GLU A 148 15.87 -1.81 21.97
C GLU A 148 16.09 -1.15 20.59
N LYS A 149 17.30 -0.62 20.35
CA LYS A 149 17.69 -0.01 19.07
C LYS A 149 17.76 -1.02 17.92
N ALA A 150 18.21 -2.25 18.20
CA ALA A 150 18.33 -3.31 17.19
C ALA A 150 16.95 -3.76 16.67
N PHE A 151 15.98 -3.92 17.58
CA PHE A 151 14.62 -4.35 17.22
C PHE A 151 13.87 -3.29 16.39
N LEU A 152 14.02 -2.00 16.73
CA LEU A 152 13.40 -0.90 15.96
C LEU A 152 14.00 -0.77 14.55
N MET A 153 15.30 -1.05 14.37
CA MET A 153 15.94 -1.05 13.04
C MET A 153 15.42 -2.16 12.13
N GLU A 154 15.29 -3.38 12.65
CA GLU A 154 14.78 -4.52 11.91
C GLU A 154 13.33 -4.30 11.44
N LYS A 155 12.52 -3.63 12.28
CA LYS A 155 11.14 -3.33 11.94
C LYS A 155 10.99 -2.25 10.87
N ARG A 156 11.78 -1.18 10.96
CA ARG A 156 11.84 -0.11 9.93
C ARG A 156 12.20 -0.69 8.57
N ARG A 157 12.99 -1.77 8.56
CA ARG A 157 13.42 -2.50 7.36
C ARG A 157 12.30 -3.26 6.66
N LEU A 158 11.21 -3.63 7.33
CA LEU A 158 10.06 -4.32 6.74
C LEU A 158 8.95 -3.36 6.28
N ILE A 159 8.76 -2.25 6.99
CA ILE A 159 7.71 -1.27 6.69
C ILE A 159 8.00 -0.52 5.38
N VAL A 160 9.26 -0.13 5.17
CA VAL A 160 9.69 0.62 3.99
C VAL A 160 9.45 -0.15 2.67
N PRO A 161 9.87 -1.43 2.53
CA PRO A 161 9.59 -2.18 1.30
C PRO A 161 8.10 -2.48 1.10
N LEU A 162 7.32 -2.66 2.18
CA LEU A 162 5.87 -2.87 2.07
C LEU A 162 5.14 -1.64 1.51
N LEU A 163 5.45 -0.46 2.03
CA LEU A 163 4.97 0.82 1.50
C LEU A 163 5.40 1.04 0.06
N PHE A 164 6.65 0.70 -0.24
CA PHE A 164 7.22 0.89 -1.57
C PHE A 164 6.54 -0.03 -2.58
N ALA A 165 6.27 -1.28 -2.22
CA ALA A 165 5.49 -2.21 -3.02
C ALA A 165 4.04 -1.72 -3.23
N PHE A 166 3.42 -1.15 -2.20
CA PHE A 166 2.08 -0.56 -2.31
C PHE A 166 2.04 0.69 -3.19
N PHE A 167 3.06 1.55 -3.08
CA PHE A 167 3.22 2.72 -3.93
C PHE A 167 3.41 2.31 -5.40
N TYR A 168 4.25 1.31 -5.63
CA TYR A 168 4.47 0.75 -6.95
C TYR A 168 3.19 0.19 -7.56
N THR A 169 2.45 -0.65 -6.84
CA THR A 169 1.22 -1.25 -7.38
C THR A 169 0.17 -0.19 -7.71
N LEU A 170 0.07 0.87 -6.90
CA LEU A 170 -0.85 1.97 -7.17
C LEU A 170 -0.38 2.85 -8.35
N ALA A 171 0.92 3.15 -8.44
CA ALA A 171 1.50 3.92 -9.53
C ALA A 171 1.33 3.20 -10.87
N THR A 172 1.61 1.89 -10.90
CA THR A 172 1.43 1.05 -12.09
C THR A 172 -0.05 0.96 -12.46
N ALA A 173 -0.95 0.80 -11.47
CA ALA A 173 -2.40 0.83 -11.72
C ALA A 173 -2.85 2.19 -12.31
N CYS A 174 -2.40 3.31 -11.75
CA CYS A 174 -2.72 4.64 -12.28
C CYS A 174 -2.20 4.81 -13.72
N THR A 175 -1.01 4.28 -14.01
CA THR A 175 -0.38 4.40 -15.33
C THR A 175 -1.13 3.61 -16.39
N VAL A 176 -1.52 2.37 -16.08
CA VAL A 176 -2.35 1.53 -16.95
C VAL A 176 -3.72 2.19 -17.21
N PHE A 177 -4.24 2.92 -16.22
CA PHE A 177 -5.54 3.60 -16.35
C PHE A 177 -5.49 4.93 -17.11
N LEU A 178 -4.37 5.66 -17.03
CA LEU A 178 -4.18 6.96 -17.68
C LEU A 178 -3.77 6.82 -19.15
N LEU A 179 -2.96 5.83 -19.48
CA LEU A 179 -2.50 5.61 -20.85
C LEU A 179 -3.57 4.80 -21.60
N HIS A 180 -4.11 5.38 -22.68
CA HIS A 180 -5.13 4.72 -23.49
C HIS A 180 -4.51 3.75 -24.52
N ASP A 181 -3.24 3.97 -24.87
CA ASP A 181 -2.53 3.22 -25.88
C ASP A 181 -1.77 2.03 -25.27
N ARG A 182 -2.06 0.83 -25.79
CA ARG A 182 -1.52 -0.44 -25.27
C ARG A 182 -0.01 -0.50 -25.39
N GLN A 183 0.54 0.08 -26.46
CA GLN A 183 1.98 0.12 -26.69
C GLN A 183 2.69 1.03 -25.67
N GLN A 184 2.09 2.18 -25.34
CA GLN A 184 2.61 3.07 -24.31
C GLN A 184 2.49 2.46 -22.90
N ILE A 185 1.42 1.70 -22.63
CA ILE A 185 1.28 0.99 -21.35
C ILE A 185 2.44 0.01 -21.14
N ASP A 186 2.82 -0.75 -22.17
CA ASP A 186 3.89 -1.75 -22.05
C ASP A 186 5.26 -1.10 -21.84
N GLU A 187 5.57 -0.04 -22.59
CA GLU A 187 6.82 0.73 -22.39
C GLU A 187 6.87 1.37 -21.00
N VAL A 188 5.83 2.08 -20.59
CA VAL A 188 5.84 2.78 -19.30
C VAL A 188 5.78 1.80 -18.13
N SER A 189 5.04 0.68 -18.26
CA SER A 189 5.05 -0.38 -17.24
C SER A 189 6.43 -1.01 -17.10
N TRP A 190 7.16 -1.21 -18.21
CA TRP A 190 8.53 -1.70 -18.16
C TRP A 190 9.46 -0.71 -17.45
N TRP A 191 9.40 0.58 -17.78
CA TRP A 191 10.20 1.60 -17.10
C TRP A 191 9.86 1.74 -15.61
N LEU A 192 8.58 1.66 -15.25
CA LEU A 192 8.14 1.64 -13.86
C LEU A 192 8.66 0.42 -13.11
N PHE A 193 8.57 -0.77 -13.73
CA PHE A 193 9.09 -2.01 -13.15
C PHE A 193 10.59 -1.91 -12.90
N LEU A 194 11.34 -1.40 -13.88
CA LEU A 194 12.79 -1.26 -13.82
C LEU A 194 13.21 -0.22 -12.78
N GLY A 195 12.54 0.94 -12.75
CA GLY A 195 12.75 1.97 -11.73
C GLY A 195 12.43 1.48 -10.33
N PHE A 196 11.33 0.74 -10.16
CA PHE A 196 10.98 0.10 -8.89
C PHE A 196 12.06 -0.87 -8.44
N TRP A 197 12.51 -1.77 -9.31
CA TRP A 197 13.55 -2.74 -8.99
C TRP A 197 14.86 -2.06 -8.57
N LEU A 198 15.25 -0.98 -9.27
CA LEU A 198 16.48 -0.25 -8.98
C LEU A 198 16.40 0.46 -7.62
N VAL A 199 15.30 1.15 -7.33
CA VAL A 199 15.09 1.80 -6.04
C VAL A 199 14.93 0.77 -4.92
N TYR A 200 14.26 -0.35 -5.16
CA TYR A 200 14.12 -1.44 -4.21
C TYR A 200 15.48 -2.08 -3.88
N ALA A 201 16.29 -2.40 -4.89
CA ALA A 201 17.63 -2.92 -4.72
C ALA A 201 18.53 -1.93 -3.96
N PHE A 202 18.47 -0.65 -4.31
CA PHE A 202 19.18 0.41 -3.59
C PHE A 202 18.75 0.49 -2.12
N LEU A 203 17.44 0.46 -1.86
CA LEU A 203 16.89 0.42 -0.49
C LEU A 203 17.40 -0.80 0.27
N MET A 204 17.46 -1.97 -0.36
CA MET A 204 17.96 -3.19 0.25
C MET A 204 19.46 -3.10 0.58
N VAL A 205 20.27 -2.51 -0.30
CA VAL A 205 21.72 -2.28 -0.08
C VAL A 205 21.96 -1.26 1.03
N VAL A 206 21.22 -0.15 1.04
CA VAL A 206 21.36 0.90 2.06
C VAL A 206 20.85 0.43 3.43
N LEU A 207 19.79 -0.38 3.45
CA LEU A 207 19.22 -0.94 4.67
C LEU A 207 19.92 -2.23 5.13
N GLU A 208 20.84 -2.79 4.34
CA GLU A 208 21.67 -3.89 4.81
C GLU A 208 22.65 -3.39 5.87
N PRO A 209 22.53 -3.85 7.13
CA PRO A 209 23.53 -3.52 8.12
C PRO A 209 24.87 -4.07 7.61
N LYS A 210 25.89 -3.21 7.54
CA LYS A 210 27.27 -3.64 7.31
C LYS A 210 27.57 -4.68 8.37
N ARG A 211 27.51 -5.96 8.02
CA ARG A 211 27.99 -7.03 8.88
C ARG A 211 29.48 -6.76 8.97
N CYS A 212 29.94 -6.18 10.08
CA CYS A 212 31.35 -6.13 10.39
C CYS A 212 31.83 -7.59 10.35
N ALA A 213 32.65 -7.91 9.35
CA ALA A 213 33.35 -9.18 9.29
C ALA A 213 34.14 -9.31 10.59
N LYS A 214 33.78 -10.31 11.38
CA LYS A 214 34.57 -10.76 12.53
C LYS A 214 35.62 -11.74 12.04
#